data_AF-A0A2N0XK23-F1
#
_entry.id   AF-A0A2N0XK23-F1
#
_cell.length_a   1.000
_cell.length_b   1.000
_cell.length_c   1.000
_cell.angle_alpha   90.00
_cell.angle_beta   90.00
_cell.angle_gamma   90.00
#
_symmetry.space_group_name_H-M   'P 1'
#
loop_
_entity.id
_entity.type
_entity.pdbx_description
1 polymer ?
#
loop_
_entity_poly.entity_id
_entity_poly.type
_entity_poly.pdbx_seq_one_letter_code
_entity_poly.pdbx_strand_id
1 'polypeptide(L)' 'MLQEPSPQQYELEMVTMEQLVPKEHLVRKIDKAIDFEFIRDEVAHLYCKDNGRPP' A
#
# COMPACT_ATOMS: atom_id res chain seq x y z
N MET A 1 33.32 -0.62 -19.96
CA MET A 1 32.69 -0.61 -21.30
C MET A 1 31.23 -0.24 -21.10
N LEU A 2 30.70 0.69 -21.90
CA LEU A 2 29.29 1.06 -21.84
C LEU A 2 28.46 -0.08 -22.44
N GLN A 3 27.55 -0.67 -21.66
CA GLN A 3 26.65 -1.71 -22.15
C GLN A 3 25.67 -1.08 -23.15
N GLU A 4 25.41 -1.76 -24.27
CA GLU A 4 24.38 -1.33 -25.20
C GLU A 4 23.00 -1.49 -24.55
N PRO A 5 22.09 -0.50 -24.68
CA PRO A 5 20.76 -0.60 -24.09
C PRO A 5 19.97 -1.74 -24.74
N SER A 6 19.69 -2.79 -23.97
CA SER A 6 18.80 -3.88 -24.39
C SER A 6 17.33 -3.45 -24.32
N PRO A 7 16.44 -4.01 -25.14
CA PRO A 7 15.00 -3.78 -24.99
C PRO A 7 14.57 -4.14 -23.57
N GLN A 8 13.95 -3.20 -22.85
CA GLN A 8 13.38 -3.47 -21.55
C GLN A 8 12.13 -4.33 -21.75
N GLN A 9 12.24 -5.62 -21.43
CA GLN A 9 11.10 -6.51 -21.42
C GLN A 9 10.33 -6.29 -20.12
N TYR A 10 9.14 -5.69 -20.23
CA TYR A 10 8.24 -5.51 -19.09
C TYR A 10 7.36 -6.75 -18.97
N GLU A 11 7.46 -7.48 -17.86
CA GLU A 11 6.48 -8.50 -17.48
C GLU A 11 5.39 -7.86 -16.63
N LEU A 12 4.14 -8.22 -16.90
CA LEU A 12 3.01 -7.83 -16.06
C LEU A 12 2.97 -8.75 -14.84
N GLU A 13 3.17 -8.19 -13.65
CA GLU A 13 3.02 -8.92 -12.39
C GLU A 13 1.71 -8.52 -11.71
N MET A 14 0.88 -9.52 -11.39
CA MET A 14 -0.33 -9.31 -10.59
C MET A 14 -0.06 -9.70 -9.14
N VAL A 15 -0.08 -8.72 -8.25
CA VAL A 15 0.08 -8.91 -6.81
C VAL A 15 -1.19 -8.50 -6.08
N THR A 16 -1.59 -9.28 -5.09
CA THR A 16 -2.65 -8.91 -4.15
C THR A 16 -2.09 -7.98 -3.08
N MET A 17 -2.94 -7.14 -2.48
CA MET A 17 -2.54 -6.28 -1.35
C MET A 17 -1.92 -7.08 -0.21
N GLU A 18 -2.40 -8.30 0.01
CA GLU A 18 -1.89 -9.20 1.03
C GLU A 18 -0.45 -9.67 0.75
N GLN A 19 -0.11 -9.87 -0.53
CA GLN A 19 1.24 -10.28 -0.93
C GLN A 19 2.26 -9.15 -0.80
N LEU A 20 1.83 -7.87 -0.78
CA LEU A 20 2.72 -6.72 -0.62
C LEU A 20 3.32 -6.64 0.79
N VAL A 21 2.67 -7.24 1.80
CA VAL A 21 3.13 -7.19 3.18
C VAL A 21 3.65 -8.56 3.62
N PRO A 22 4.96 -8.71 3.91
CA PRO A 22 5.55 -9.98 4.34
C PRO A 22 4.82 -10.59 5.54
N LYS A 23 4.73 -11.93 5.61
CA LYS A 23 3.96 -12.64 6.65
C LYS A 23 4.38 -12.30 8.08
N GLU A 24 5.68 -12.15 8.31
CA GLU A 24 6.25 -11.85 9.64
C GLU A 24 6.40 -10.35 9.94
N HIS A 25 5.86 -9.49 9.07
CA HIS A 25 6.00 -8.05 9.20
C HIS A 25 5.27 -7.52 10.45
N LEU A 26 5.87 -6.50 11.09
CA LEU A 26 5.36 -5.90 12.33
C LEU A 26 3.90 -5.43 12.21
N VAL A 27 3.54 -4.81 11.09
CA VAL A 27 2.17 -4.30 10.86
C VAL A 27 1.13 -5.41 10.97
N ARG A 28 1.43 -6.64 10.53
CA ARG A 28 0.52 -7.79 10.67
C ARG A 28 0.38 -8.27 12.12
N LYS A 29 1.42 -8.11 12.93
CA LYS A 29 1.38 -8.44 14.36
C LYS A 29 0.56 -7.41 15.13
N ILE A 30 0.70 -6.14 14.75
CA ILE A 30 -0.06 -5.01 15.30
C ILE A 30 -1.55 -5.15 14.96
N ASP A 31 -1.89 -5.40 13.69
CA ASP A 31 -3.27 -5.58 13.21
C ASP A 31 -4.00 -6.74 13.91
N LYS A 32 -3.29 -7.83 14.24
CA LYS A 32 -3.85 -8.94 15.02
C LYS A 32 -4.07 -8.61 16.50
N ALA A 33 -3.33 -7.65 17.04
CA ALA A 33 -3.33 -7.34 18.46
C ALA A 33 -4.31 -6.21 18.82
N ILE A 34 -4.57 -5.29 17.88
CA ILE A 34 -5.35 -4.08 18.11
C ILE A 34 -6.22 -3.85 16.88
N ASP A 35 -7.52 -3.69 17.10
CA ASP A 35 -8.44 -3.21 16.08
C ASP A 35 -8.29 -1.69 15.94
N PHE A 36 -7.79 -1.24 14.79
CA PHE A 36 -7.58 0.17 14.47
C PHE A 36 -8.75 0.82 13.73
N GLU A 37 -9.89 0.14 13.58
CA GLU A 37 -11.04 0.67 12.86
C GLU A 37 -11.53 2.00 13.46
N PHE A 38 -11.37 2.19 14.77
CA PHE A 38 -11.69 3.44 15.48
C PHE A 38 -10.98 4.68 14.91
N ILE A 39 -9.78 4.55 14.35
CA ILE A 39 -9.01 5.70 13.83
C ILE A 39 -9.80 6.39 12.72
N ARG A 40 -10.56 5.63 11.91
CA ARG A 40 -11.31 6.19 10.77
C ARG A 40 -12.27 7.28 11.21
N ASP A 41 -13.00 7.05 12.30
CA ASP A 41 -13.95 8.01 12.84
C ASP A 41 -13.23 9.21 13.47
N GLU A 42 -12.15 8.96 14.23
CA GLU A 42 -11.35 10.01 14.87
C GLU A 42 -10.77 11.01 13.87
N VAL A 43 -10.25 10.53 12.72
CA VAL A 43 -9.60 11.38 11.73
C VAL A 43 -10.50 11.81 10.58
N ALA A 44 -11.77 11.38 10.55
CA ALA A 44 -12.69 11.62 9.43
C ALA A 44 -12.78 13.11 9.04
N HIS A 45 -12.77 14.00 10.04
CA HIS A 45 -12.85 15.44 9.87
C HIS A 45 -11.63 16.06 9.16
N LEU A 46 -10.49 15.35 9.10
CA LEU A 46 -9.28 15.79 8.38
C LEU A 46 -9.36 15.49 6.88
N TYR A 47 -10.30 14.65 6.45
CA TYR A 47 -10.47 14.25 5.06
C TYR A 47 -11.68 14.96 4.44
N CYS A 48 -11.55 15.34 3.17
CA CYS A 48 -12.71 15.80 2.41
C CYS A 48 -13.60 14.60 2.08
N LYS A 49 -14.91 14.71 2.31
CA LYS A 49 -15.87 13.62 2.05
C LYS A 49 -16.02 13.31 0.56
N ASP A 50 -15.91 14.34 -0.27
CA ASP A 50 -16.32 14.28 -1.68
C ASP A 50 -15.13 14.37 -2.65
N ASN A 51 -13.94 14.70 -2.14
CA ASN A 51 -12.74 14.81 -2.94
C ASN A 51 -11.72 13.79 -2.45
N GLY A 52 -11.48 12.75 -3.26
CA GLY A 52 -10.40 11.81 -3.01
C GLY A 52 -9.05 12.51 -2.96
N ARG A 53 -8.46 12.80 -4.12
CA ARG A 53 -7.21 13.59 -4.24
C ARG A 53 -7.56 14.94 -4.87
N PRO A 54 -6.99 16.08 -4.42
CA PRO A 54 -7.06 17.31 -5.21
C PRO A 54 -6.45 17.05 -6.61
N PRO A 55 -6.96 17.66 -7.69
CA PRO A 55 -6.33 17.62 -9.01
C PRO A 55 -4.90 18.18 -9.00
#